data_AF-A0A0A3Y126-F1
#
_entry.id   AF-A0A0A3Y126-F1
#
_cell.length_a   1.000
_cell.length_b   1.000
_cell.length_c   1.000
_cell.angle_alpha   90.00
_cell.angle_beta   90.00
_cell.angle_gamma   90.00
#
_symmetry.space_group_name_H-M   'P 1'
#
loop_
_entity.id
_entity.type
_entity.pdbx_description
1 polymer ?
#
loop_
_entity_poly.entity_id
_entity_poly.type
_entity_poly.pdbx_seq_one_letter_code
_entity_poly.pdbx_strand_id
1 'polypeptide(L)'
;MRGKKSPSLISPTGAIKLMTHAMMGAALGLVFGLALVLFNPTVANLLNHGGHSAAMVFIITLVTTFAIGATLTGLVFILAEDKEF
;
A
#
# COMPACT_ATOMS: atom_id res chain seq x y z
N MET A 1 -25.73 -1.65 -30.27
CA MET A 1 -24.93 -2.38 -29.26
C MET A 1 -23.79 -1.48 -28.81
N ARG A 2 -23.84 -0.96 -27.58
CA ARG A 2 -22.77 -0.15 -27.01
C ARG A 2 -21.59 -1.10 -26.75
N GLY A 3 -20.50 -0.95 -27.51
CA GLY A 3 -19.33 -1.82 -27.39
C GLY A 3 -18.83 -1.82 -25.94
N LYS A 4 -18.59 -3.02 -25.39
CA LYS A 4 -17.98 -3.17 -24.07
C LYS A 4 -16.64 -2.43 -24.09
N LYS A 5 -16.55 -1.26 -23.44
CA LYS A 5 -15.27 -0.58 -23.19
C LYS A 5 -14.39 -1.59 -22.45
N SER A 6 -13.17 -1.78 -22.92
CA SER A 6 -12.16 -2.55 -22.19
C SER A 6 -12.06 -1.98 -20.76
N PRO A 7 -12.11 -2.81 -19.71
CA PRO A 7 -12.05 -2.32 -18.33
C PRO A 7 -10.81 -1.44 -18.16
N SER A 8 -10.94 -0.25 -17.57
CA SER A 8 -9.80 0.65 -17.45
C SER A 8 -8.71 0.06 -16.55
N LEU A 9 -9.07 -0.90 -15.69
CA LEU A 9 -8.17 -1.78 -14.94
C LEU A 9 -7.11 -2.49 -15.79
N ILE A 10 -7.44 -2.92 -17.01
CA ILE A 10 -6.50 -3.63 -17.91
C ILE A 10 -5.75 -2.66 -18.82
N SER A 11 -6.06 -1.36 -18.73
CA SER A 11 -5.36 -0.34 -19.49
C SER A 11 -4.02 0.04 -18.83
N PRO A 12 -3.04 0.54 -19.61
CA PRO A 12 -1.80 1.08 -19.04
C PRO A 12 -2.05 2.16 -17.99
N THR A 13 -3.07 3.00 -18.19
CA THR A 13 -3.44 4.06 -17.24
C THR A 13 -3.97 3.50 -15.93
N GLY A 14 -4.81 2.46 -15.97
CA GLY A 14 -5.29 1.78 -14.76
C GLY A 14 -4.16 1.09 -14.01
N ALA A 15 -3.23 0.44 -14.72
CA ALA A 15 -2.04 -0.16 -14.12
C ALA A 15 -1.16 0.88 -13.42
N ILE A 16 -0.91 2.03 -14.05
CA ILE A 16 -0.16 3.14 -13.45
C ILE A 16 -0.89 3.65 -12.20
N LYS A 17 -2.20 3.86 -12.27
CA LYS A 17 -3.00 4.35 -11.14
C LYS A 17 -2.99 3.38 -9.95
N LEU A 18 -3.04 2.07 -10.20
CA LEU A 18 -2.86 1.06 -9.15
C LEU A 18 -1.45 1.09 -8.56
N MET A 19 -0.42 1.20 -9.41
CA MET A 19 0.97 1.31 -8.95
C MET A 19 1.17 2.55 -8.08
N THR A 20 0.56 3.69 -8.42
CA THR A 20 0.58 4.90 -7.59
C THR A 20 -0.04 4.65 -6.21
N HIS A 21 -1.17 3.96 -6.14
CA HIS A 21 -1.77 3.60 -4.86
C HIS A 21 -0.88 2.65 -4.04
N ALA A 22 -0.27 1.65 -4.69
CA ALA A 22 0.67 0.74 -4.06
C ALA A 22 1.88 1.49 -3.50
N MET A 23 2.48 2.40 -4.28
CA MET A 23 3.61 3.24 -3.86
C MET A 23 3.22 4.19 -2.72
N MET A 24 2.04 4.80 -2.77
CA MET A 24 1.52 5.62 -1.69
C MET A 24 1.37 4.80 -0.40
N GLY A 25 0.76 3.61 -0.48
CA GLY A 25 0.64 2.70 0.65
C GLY A 25 2.00 2.30 1.22
N ALA A 26 2.95 1.94 0.37
CA ALA A 26 4.31 1.60 0.79
C ALA A 26 4.99 2.77 1.53
N ALA A 27 4.87 3.99 1.01
CA ALA A 27 5.40 5.19 1.65
C ALA A 27 4.74 5.46 3.01
N LEU A 28 3.42 5.33 3.10
CA LEU A 28 2.68 5.47 4.36
C LEU A 28 3.09 4.39 5.38
N GLY A 29 3.30 3.16 4.94
CA GLY A 29 3.78 2.07 5.80
C GLY A 29 5.18 2.34 6.35
N LEU A 30 6.10 2.89 5.53
CA LEU A 30 7.43 3.31 5.99
C LEU A 30 7.36 4.46 7.00
N VAL A 31 6.59 5.50 6.69
CA VAL A 31 6.43 6.67 7.58
C VAL A 31 5.80 6.25 8.90
N PHE A 32 4.78 5.40 8.85
CA PHE A 32 4.12 4.86 10.04
C PHE A 32 5.07 3.99 10.87
N GLY A 33 5.81 3.09 10.22
CA GLY A 33 6.83 2.29 10.89
C GLY A 33 7.90 3.14 11.59
N LEU A 34 8.41 4.18 10.90
CA LEU A 34 9.37 5.12 11.47
C LEU A 34 8.78 5.88 12.66
N ALA A 35 7.53 6.37 12.54
CA ALA A 35 6.84 7.06 13.63
C ALA A 35 6.68 6.14 14.85
N LEU A 36 6.33 4.86 14.66
CA LEU A 36 6.26 3.91 15.76
C LEU A 36 7.61 3.73 16.46
N VAL A 37 8.71 3.64 15.72
CA VAL A 37 10.05 3.52 16.33
C VAL A 37 10.44 4.78 17.10
N LEU A 38 10.14 5.97 16.57
CA LEU A 38 10.53 7.25 17.20
C LEU A 38 9.67 7.62 18.40
N PHE A 39 8.36 7.33 18.35
CA PHE A 39 7.41 7.80 19.36
C PHE A 39 6.94 6.72 20.32
N ASN A 40 7.25 5.43 20.08
CA ASN A 40 6.88 4.33 20.96
C ASN A 40 8.12 3.57 21.48
N PRO A 41 8.54 3.80 22.75
CA PRO A 41 9.75 3.18 23.30
C PRO A 41 9.62 1.66 23.44
N THR A 42 8.41 1.13 23.58
CA THR A 42 8.18 -0.32 23.61
C THR A 42 8.49 -0.95 22.27
N VAL A 43 8.04 -0.35 21.16
CA VAL A 43 8.35 -0.83 19.81
C VAL A 43 9.86 -0.78 19.57
N ALA A 44 10.53 0.32 19.90
CA ALA A 44 11.98 0.45 19.76
C ALA A 44 12.74 -0.62 20.57
N ASN A 45 12.34 -0.87 21.82
CA ASN A 45 12.95 -1.90 22.66
C ASN A 45 12.75 -3.32 22.11
N LEU A 46 11.56 -3.64 21.60
CA LEU A 46 11.28 -4.95 21.00
C LEU A 46 12.13 -5.18 19.73
N LEU A 47 12.28 -4.17 18.88
CA LEU A 47 13.12 -4.25 17.69
C LEU A 47 14.60 -4.37 18.04
N ASN A 48 15.08 -3.62 19.04
CA ASN A 48 16.45 -3.74 19.54
C ASN A 48 16.72 -5.14 20.11
N HIS A 49 15.77 -5.72 20.84
CA HIS A 49 15.90 -7.07 21.38
C HIS A 49 15.92 -8.14 20.29
N GLY A 50 15.07 -8.00 19.26
CA GLY A 50 15.00 -8.94 18.13
C GLY A 50 16.09 -8.72 17.05
N GLY A 51 16.87 -7.65 17.15
CA GLY A 51 17.96 -7.32 16.23
C GLY A 51 17.51 -7.05 14.79
N HIS A 52 18.44 -7.20 13.84
CA HIS A 52 18.22 -6.85 12.43
C HIS A 52 17.09 -7.64 11.77
N SER A 53 16.91 -8.92 12.14
CA SER A 53 15.83 -9.75 11.61
C SER A 53 14.45 -9.20 11.98
N ALA A 54 14.24 -8.83 13.25
CA ALA A 54 12.97 -8.27 13.71
C ALA A 54 12.67 -6.92 13.05
N ALA A 55 13.68 -6.06 12.88
CA ALA A 55 13.54 -4.79 12.17
C ALA A 55 13.12 -5.00 10.71
N MET A 56 13.75 -5.95 10.01
CA MET A 56 13.41 -6.26 8.61
C MET A 56 11.99 -6.81 8.48
N VAL A 57 11.61 -7.78 9.32
CA VAL A 57 10.25 -8.34 9.33
C VAL A 57 9.23 -7.25 9.63
N PHE A 58 9.47 -6.42 10.64
CA PHE A 58 8.59 -5.31 11.00
C PHE A 58 8.38 -4.33 9.82
N ILE A 59 9.46 -3.88 9.18
CA ILE A 59 9.38 -2.95 8.04
C ILE A 59 8.65 -3.61 6.88
N ILE A 60 9.05 -4.82 6.47
CA ILE A 60 8.46 -5.53 5.33
C ILE A 60 6.97 -5.76 5.57
N THR A 61 6.59 -6.22 6.76
CA THR A 61 5.18 -6.46 7.11
C THR A 61 4.37 -5.18 7.04
N LEU A 62 4.81 -4.09 7.68
CA LEU A 62 4.06 -2.83 7.66
C LEU A 62 3.93 -2.27 6.24
N VAL A 63 5.03 -2.17 5.50
CA VAL A 63 5.02 -1.65 4.13
C VAL A 63 4.11 -2.47 3.24
N THR A 64 4.21 -3.80 3.32
CA THR A 64 3.38 -4.71 2.52
C THR A 64 1.90 -4.59 2.87
N THR A 65 1.54 -4.56 4.15
CA THR A 65 0.14 -4.43 4.58
C THR A 65 -0.47 -3.12 4.10
N PHE A 66 0.23 -1.99 4.25
CA PHE A 66 -0.27 -0.70 3.76
C PHE A 66 -0.34 -0.66 2.23
N ALA A 67 0.66 -1.21 1.53
CA ALA A 67 0.65 -1.29 0.07
C ALA A 67 -0.53 -2.12 -0.44
N ILE A 68 -0.84 -3.26 0.17
CA ILE A 68 -2.02 -4.08 -0.15
C ILE A 68 -3.30 -3.28 0.06
N GLY A 69 -3.47 -2.67 1.24
CA GLY A 69 -4.67 -1.90 1.56
C GLY A 69 -4.90 -0.72 0.61
N ALA A 70 -3.84 0.02 0.28
CA ALA A 70 -3.91 1.13 -0.66
C ALA A 70 -4.20 0.64 -2.09
N THR A 71 -3.59 -0.48 -2.52
CA THR A 71 -3.84 -1.08 -3.84
C THR A 71 -5.29 -1.52 -3.98
N LEU A 72 -5.85 -2.19 -2.97
CA LEU A 72 -7.27 -2.58 -2.95
C LEU A 72 -8.19 -1.35 -3.00
N THR A 73 -7.83 -0.29 -2.30
CA THR A 73 -8.56 0.98 -2.35
C THR A 73 -8.51 1.60 -3.76
N GLY A 74 -7.33 1.63 -4.38
CA GLY A 74 -7.16 2.07 -5.76
C GLY A 74 -7.96 1.25 -6.76
N LEU A 75 -8.04 -0.07 -6.54
CA LEU A 75 -8.86 -0.99 -7.34
C LEU A 75 -10.34 -0.63 -7.26
N VAL A 76 -10.84 -0.37 -6.04
CA VAL A 76 -12.24 0.05 -5.82
C VAL A 76 -12.51 1.38 -6.52
N PHE A 77 -11.61 2.36 -6.44
CA PHE A 77 -11.78 3.64 -7.13
C PHE A 77 -11.84 3.49 -8.65
N ILE A 78 -10.96 2.70 -9.25
CA ILE A 78 -10.99 2.46 -10.70
C ILE A 78 -12.30 1.78 -11.12
N LEU A 79 -12.76 0.77 -10.36
CA LEU A 79 -14.03 0.08 -10.62
C LEU A 79 -15.26 0.98 -10.44
N ALA A 80 -15.20 1.94 -9.51
CA ALA A 80 -16.26 2.90 -9.30
C ALA A 80 -16.30 3.91 -10.46
N GLU A 81 -15.15 4.46 -10.85
CA GLU A 81 -15.04 5.37 -12.00
C GLU A 81 -15.50 4.72 -13.31
N ASP A 82 -15.20 3.43 -13.54
CA ASP A 82 -15.67 2.69 -14.72
C ASP A 82 -17.20 2.52 -14.78
N LYS A 83 -17.91 2.63 -13.64
CA LYS A 83 -19.38 2.51 -13.56
C LYS A 83 -20.11 3.83 -13.75
N GLU A 84 -19.44 4.97 -13.54
CA GLU A 84 -20.06 6.30 -13.64
C GLU A 84 -20.12 6.85 -15.08
N PHE A 85 -19.66 6.10 -16.09
CA PHE A 85 -19.67 6.48 -17.52
C PHE A 85 -20.31 5.43 -18.43
#